data_AF-A0A2A2M4W6-F1
#
_entry.id   AF-A0A2A2M4W6-F1
#
_cell.length_a   1.000
_cell.length_b   1.000
_cell.length_c   1.000
_cell.angle_alpha   90.00
_cell.angle_beta   90.00
_cell.angle_gamma   90.00
#
_symmetry.space_group_name_H-M   'P 1'
#
loop_
_entity.id
_entity.type
_entity.pdbx_description
1 polymer ?
#
loop_
_entity_poly.entity_id
_entity_poly.type
_entity_poly.pdbx_seq_one_letter_code
_entity_poly.pdbx_strand_id
1 'polypeptide(L)'
;MTLPTLFVPHGGGPCFFMDPHGGPPDPMWRPMQAYLAGLIASLPERPRAILMVSGHWETPDLTVHVGERPELLFDYYGFPEHTYRLRWDAPGAVDVARAAADLLRAAGHAVGEEATSRSPSCRCGPIWTPPRISRSGGYWRRCAMRGC
;
A
#
# COMPACT_ATOMS: atom_id res chain seq x y z
N MET A 1 20.07 12.34 -13.32
CA MET A 1 20.68 11.64 -12.17
C MET A 1 19.82 10.42 -11.83
N THR A 2 20.28 9.50 -11.00
CA THR A 2 19.49 8.33 -10.58
C THR A 2 18.79 8.62 -9.26
N LEU A 3 17.46 8.47 -9.22
CA LEU A 3 16.66 8.56 -8.00
C LEU A 3 16.75 7.26 -7.17
N PRO A 4 16.57 7.31 -5.85
CA PRO A 4 16.71 6.13 -5.00
C PRO A 4 15.50 5.17 -5.12
N THR A 5 15.75 3.90 -4.87
CA THR A 5 14.71 2.89 -4.60
C THR A 5 14.53 2.73 -3.10
N LEU A 6 13.27 2.76 -2.64
CA LEU A 6 12.94 2.67 -1.22
C LEU A 6 12.08 1.45 -0.94
N PHE A 7 12.34 0.80 0.20
CA PHE A 7 11.55 -0.31 0.70
C PHE A 7 10.80 0.15 1.95
N VAL A 8 9.48 0.30 1.83
CA VAL A 8 8.64 0.82 2.92
C VAL A 8 7.79 -0.33 3.49
N PRO A 9 7.88 -0.61 4.81
CA PRO A 9 6.99 -1.57 5.43
C PRO A 9 5.56 -1.01 5.47
N HIS A 10 4.58 -1.79 5.03
CA HIS A 10 3.17 -1.38 5.02
C HIS A 10 2.44 -1.71 6.34
N GLY A 11 3.09 -2.42 7.27
CA GLY A 11 2.55 -2.72 8.60
C GLY A 11 1.33 -3.65 8.59
N GLY A 12 0.72 -3.84 9.76
CA GLY A 12 -0.55 -4.58 9.89
C GLY A 12 -1.73 -3.62 9.96
N GLY A 13 -2.62 -3.64 8.97
CA GLY A 13 -3.81 -2.77 8.93
C GLY A 13 -3.48 -1.27 9.07
N PRO A 14 -4.45 -0.41 9.44
CA PRO A 14 -4.25 1.03 9.56
C PRO A 14 -3.46 1.43 10.84
N CYS A 15 -2.46 0.65 11.25
CA CYS A 15 -1.73 0.81 12.51
C CYS A 15 -1.10 2.18 12.71
N PHE A 16 -0.73 2.87 11.63
CA PHE A 16 -0.15 4.21 11.65
C PHE A 16 -1.14 5.30 12.10
N PHE A 17 -2.44 5.00 12.04
CA PHE A 17 -3.52 5.94 12.29
C PHE A 17 -4.32 5.58 13.55
N MET A 18 -3.79 4.70 14.40
CA MET A 18 -4.50 4.14 15.56
C MET A 18 -3.62 4.03 16.79
N ASP A 19 -4.27 3.97 17.95
CA ASP A 19 -3.70 3.50 19.21
C ASP A 19 -4.31 2.12 19.53
N PRO A 20 -3.50 1.08 19.81
CA PRO A 20 -3.98 -0.24 20.22
C PRO A 20 -4.85 -0.24 21.50
N HIS A 21 -4.72 0.79 22.33
CA HIS A 21 -5.41 0.96 23.61
C HIS A 21 -6.59 1.95 23.53
N GLY A 22 -6.86 2.52 22.36
CA GLY A 22 -7.88 3.54 22.16
C GLY A 22 -7.37 4.94 22.53
N GLY A 23 -7.24 5.81 21.53
CA GLY A 23 -6.58 7.09 21.70
C GLY A 23 -6.06 7.68 20.39
N PRO A 24 -5.31 8.80 20.44
CA PRO A 24 -4.65 9.36 19.27
C PRO A 24 -3.58 8.39 18.73
N PRO A 25 -3.21 8.46 17.43
CA PRO A 25 -2.23 7.54 16.84
C PRO A 25 -0.96 7.36 17.68
N ASP A 26 -0.50 6.10 17.80
CA ASP A 26 0.63 5.73 18.64
C ASP A 26 1.89 6.58 18.30
N PRO A 27 2.48 7.30 19.27
CA PRO A 27 3.68 8.11 19.06
C PRO A 27 4.88 7.36 18.48
N MET A 28 4.93 6.03 18.61
CA MET A 28 5.96 5.17 18.03
C MET A 28 6.12 5.36 16.51
N TRP A 29 5.06 5.74 15.80
CA TRP A 29 5.10 5.94 14.34
C TRP A 29 5.58 7.32 13.91
N ARG A 30 5.74 8.28 14.83
CA ARG A 30 6.17 9.66 14.52
C ARG A 30 7.51 9.74 13.78
N PRO A 31 8.55 8.94 14.09
CA PRO A 31 9.80 8.96 13.34
C PRO A 31 9.62 8.56 11.88
N MET A 32 8.79 7.54 11.60
CA MET A 32 8.49 7.11 10.23
C MET A 32 7.71 8.19 9.48
N GLN A 33 6.70 8.78 10.12
CA GLN A 33 5.95 9.91 9.56
C GLN A 33 6.89 11.07 9.19
N ALA A 34 7.81 11.44 10.09
CA ALA A 34 8.77 12.51 9.85
C ALA A 34 9.71 12.18 8.68
N TYR A 35 10.20 10.94 8.61
CA TYR A 35 11.04 10.47 7.51
C TYR A 35 10.32 10.56 6.16
N LEU A 36 9.09 10.03 6.05
CA LEU A 36 8.32 10.05 4.81
C LEU A 36 7.91 11.47 4.39
N ALA A 37 7.56 12.32 5.35
CA ALA A 37 7.23 13.73 5.09
C ALA A 37 8.44 14.53 4.58
N GLY A 38 9.64 14.23 5.08
CA GLY A 38 10.89 14.85 4.65
C GLY A 38 11.49 14.27 3.37
N LEU A 39 11.01 13.12 2.92
CA LEU A 39 11.64 12.34 1.86
C LEU A 39 11.78 13.12 0.55
N ILE A 40 10.71 13.75 0.06
CA ILE A 40 10.76 14.47 -1.22
C ILE A 40 11.77 15.62 -1.18
N ALA A 41 11.92 16.27 -0.02
CA ALA A 41 12.88 17.36 0.17
C ALA A 41 14.32 16.87 0.30
N SER A 42 14.56 15.60 0.64
CA SER A 42 15.91 15.02 0.73
C SER A 42 16.44 14.49 -0.60
N LEU A 43 15.60 14.43 -1.64
CA LEU A 43 16.01 13.99 -2.98
C LEU A 43 16.77 15.09 -3.73
N PRO A 44 17.71 14.73 -4.63
CA PRO A 44 18.47 15.70 -5.42
C PRO A 44 17.58 16.53 -6.36
N GLU A 45 16.42 15.99 -6.75
CA GLU A 45 15.40 16.69 -7.51
C GLU A 45 14.00 16.15 -7.16
N ARG A 46 12.96 16.95 -7.42
CA ARG A 46 11.58 16.52 -7.18
C ARG A 46 11.15 15.50 -8.24
N PRO A 47 10.73 14.27 -7.84
CA PRO A 47 10.28 13.28 -8.81
C PRO A 47 8.99 13.73 -9.51
N ARG A 48 8.89 13.44 -10.80
CA ARG A 48 7.67 13.65 -11.60
C ARG A 48 6.60 12.58 -11.34
N ALA A 49 7.02 11.38 -10.94
CA ALA A 49 6.17 10.25 -10.62
C ALA A 49 6.86 9.33 -9.60
N ILE A 50 6.07 8.53 -8.89
CA ILE A 50 6.54 7.47 -8.00
C ILE A 50 6.04 6.15 -8.57
N LEU A 51 6.96 5.25 -8.92
CA LEU A 51 6.62 3.87 -9.26
C LEU A 51 6.50 3.08 -7.95
N MET A 52 5.28 2.69 -7.59
CA MET A 52 4.99 1.89 -6.41
C MET A 52 4.69 0.45 -6.81
N VAL A 53 5.41 -0.49 -6.20
CA VAL A 53 5.14 -1.93 -6.34
C VAL A 53 4.56 -2.42 -5.01
N SER A 54 3.35 -2.95 -5.04
CA SER A 54 2.66 -3.47 -3.86
C SER A 54 2.76 -4.99 -3.81
N GLY A 55 3.14 -5.52 -2.64
CA GLY A 55 3.08 -6.97 -2.40
C GLY A 55 1.68 -7.51 -2.11
N HIS A 56 0.69 -6.63 -1.91
CA HIS A 56 -0.69 -6.99 -1.56
C HIS A 56 -1.69 -6.79 -2.70
N TRP A 57 -1.21 -6.28 -3.84
CA TRP A 57 -2.02 -6.17 -5.04
C TRP A 57 -1.80 -7.42 -5.89
N GLU A 58 -2.63 -8.43 -5.64
CA GLU A 58 -2.52 -9.74 -6.28
C GLU A 58 -3.44 -9.85 -7.50
N THR A 59 -2.81 -10.05 -8.66
CA THR A 59 -3.46 -10.24 -9.97
C THR A 59 -2.88 -11.49 -10.66
N PRO A 60 -3.62 -12.15 -11.56
CA PRO A 60 -3.12 -13.34 -12.28
C PRO A 60 -1.85 -13.08 -13.11
N ASP A 61 -1.78 -11.90 -13.72
CA ASP A 61 -0.64 -11.42 -14.50
C ASP A 61 -0.06 -10.16 -13.84
N LEU A 62 1.18 -9.77 -14.21
CA LEU A 62 1.69 -8.45 -13.81
C LEU A 62 0.73 -7.37 -14.28
N THR A 63 0.27 -6.50 -13.38
CA THR A 63 -0.72 -5.49 -13.72
C THR A 63 -0.20 -4.11 -13.35
N VAL A 64 -0.38 -3.15 -14.25
CA VAL A 64 -0.12 -1.73 -13.97
C VAL A 64 -1.42 -0.98 -13.82
N HIS A 65 -1.44 0.01 -12.92
CA HIS A 65 -2.62 0.85 -12.72
C HIS A 65 -2.54 2.09 -13.62
N VAL A 66 -3.53 2.27 -14.48
CA VAL A 66 -3.63 3.34 -15.50
C VAL A 66 -4.78 4.31 -15.23
N GLY A 67 -5.36 4.30 -14.03
CA GLY A 67 -6.38 5.28 -13.64
C GLY A 67 -5.77 6.66 -13.34
N GLU A 68 -6.44 7.72 -13.83
CA GLU A 68 -6.01 9.11 -13.64
C GLU A 68 -6.19 9.63 -12.20
N ARG A 69 -7.14 9.04 -11.48
CA ARG A 69 -7.48 9.36 -10.08
C ARG A 69 -7.87 8.08 -9.34
N PRO A 70 -6.89 7.22 -9.00
CA PRO A 70 -7.18 5.99 -8.26
C PRO A 70 -7.82 6.31 -6.91
N GLU A 71 -8.88 5.56 -6.58
CA GLU A 71 -9.43 5.56 -5.22
C GLU A 71 -8.56 4.70 -4.30
N LEU A 72 -8.59 5.00 -3.00
CA LEU A 72 -8.01 4.10 -2.00
C LEU A 72 -8.86 2.83 -1.89
N LEU A 73 -8.21 1.67 -2.07
CA LEU A 73 -8.76 0.37 -1.74
C LEU A 73 -8.39 0.03 -0.30
N PHE A 74 -9.40 -0.28 0.52
CA PHE A 74 -9.21 -0.77 1.89
C PHE A 74 -9.37 -2.30 1.89
N ASP A 75 -8.25 -3.01 1.99
CA ASP A 75 -8.16 -4.48 2.01
C ASP A 75 -8.19 -5.07 3.43
N TYR A 76 -8.58 -4.26 4.42
CA TYR A 76 -8.69 -4.63 5.83
C TYR A 76 -10.09 -4.35 6.39
N TYR A 77 -10.45 -4.98 7.50
CA TYR A 77 -11.76 -4.84 8.14
C TYR A 77 -11.68 -4.96 9.67
N GLY A 78 -12.75 -4.56 10.38
CA GLY A 78 -12.85 -4.65 11.84
C GLY A 78 -12.14 -3.54 12.62
N PHE A 79 -11.57 -2.55 11.93
CA PHE A 79 -10.93 -1.37 12.52
C PHE A 79 -11.90 -0.21 12.76
N PRO A 80 -11.51 0.84 13.53
CA PRO A 80 -12.33 2.03 13.76
C PRO A 80 -12.75 2.75 12.46
N GLU A 81 -13.94 3.37 12.46
CA GLU A 81 -14.50 4.01 11.26
C GLU A 81 -13.57 5.06 10.62
N HIS A 82 -12.84 5.81 11.45
CA HIS A 82 -11.99 6.90 10.94
C HIS A 82 -10.87 6.41 10.01
N THR A 83 -10.47 5.15 10.08
CA THR A 83 -9.43 4.60 9.20
C THR A 83 -9.92 4.38 7.77
N TYR A 84 -11.23 4.16 7.58
CA TYR A 84 -11.85 4.03 6.25
C TYR A 84 -12.24 5.37 5.63
N ARG A 85 -12.07 6.47 6.36
CA ARG A 85 -12.30 7.84 5.88
C ARG A 85 -11.02 8.51 5.36
N LEU A 86 -9.90 7.79 5.38
CA LEU A 86 -8.65 8.26 4.80
C LEU A 86 -8.82 8.50 3.31
N ARG A 87 -8.15 9.54 2.79
CA ARG A 87 -8.16 9.91 1.38
C ARG A 87 -6.74 10.09 0.88
N TRP A 88 -6.52 9.65 -0.36
CA TRP A 88 -5.28 9.86 -1.09
C TRP A 88 -5.64 10.30 -2.50
N ASP A 89 -5.90 11.59 -2.67
CA ASP A 89 -6.31 12.18 -3.95
C ASP A 89 -5.09 12.46 -4.85
N ALA A 90 -4.14 11.53 -4.93
CA ALA A 90 -2.96 11.69 -5.78
C ALA A 90 -3.33 11.48 -7.26
N PRO A 91 -2.80 12.31 -8.17
CA PRO A 91 -2.98 12.08 -9.59
C PRO A 91 -2.26 10.81 -10.03
N GLY A 92 -2.89 10.04 -10.91
CA GLY A 92 -2.24 8.97 -11.63
C GLY A 92 -1.22 9.51 -12.62
N ALA A 93 -0.23 8.68 -12.95
CA ALA A 93 0.78 8.95 -13.98
C ALA A 93 0.63 7.92 -15.12
N VAL A 94 -0.43 8.08 -15.93
CA VAL A 94 -0.84 7.09 -16.94
C VAL A 94 0.25 6.84 -17.99
N ASP A 95 0.95 7.89 -18.39
CA ASP A 95 2.09 7.83 -19.31
C ASP A 95 3.22 6.97 -18.73
N VAL A 96 3.56 7.18 -17.45
CA VAL A 96 4.59 6.41 -16.74
C VAL A 96 4.15 4.95 -16.54
N ALA A 97 2.88 4.71 -16.20
CA ALA A 97 2.35 3.37 -16.02
C ALA A 97 2.41 2.55 -17.32
N ARG A 98 2.03 3.14 -18.45
CA ARG A 98 2.11 2.49 -19.77
C ARG A 98 3.54 2.25 -20.20
N ALA A 99 4.45 3.21 -19.97
CA ALA A 99 5.87 3.01 -20.24
C ALA A 99 6.45 1.83 -19.43
N ALA A 100 6.05 1.69 -18.16
CA ALA A 100 6.44 0.53 -17.34
C ALA A 100 5.87 -0.79 -17.89
N ALA A 101 4.60 -0.80 -18.33
CA ALA A 101 4.00 -1.97 -18.95
C ALA A 101 4.73 -2.40 -20.23
N ASP A 102 5.10 -1.44 -21.08
CA ASP A 102 5.81 -1.73 -22.33
C ASP A 102 7.20 -2.32 -22.08
N LEU A 103 7.91 -1.84 -21.05
CA LEU A 103 9.18 -2.42 -20.62
C LEU A 103 9.01 -3.86 -20.12
N LEU A 104 7.98 -4.13 -19.33
CA LEU A 104 7.67 -5.48 -18.84
C LEU A 104 7.29 -6.44 -19.98
N ARG A 105 6.50 -5.97 -20.96
CA ARG A 105 6.15 -6.72 -22.17
C ARG A 105 7.38 -7.02 -23.01
N ALA A 106 8.26 -6.04 -23.21
CA ALA A 106 9.52 -6.22 -23.94
C ALA A 106 10.45 -7.24 -23.25
N ALA A 107 10.36 -7.36 -21.92
CA ALA A 107 11.04 -8.40 -21.15
C ALA A 107 10.36 -9.79 -21.22
N GLY A 108 9.25 -9.93 -21.95
CA GLY A 108 8.56 -11.20 -22.17
C GLY A 108 7.48 -11.55 -21.14
N HIS A 109 7.06 -10.59 -20.31
CA HIS A 109 5.98 -10.81 -19.35
C HIS A 109 4.60 -10.50 -19.97
N ALA A 110 3.59 -11.28 -19.59
CA ALA A 110 2.20 -10.89 -19.78
C ALA A 110 1.87 -9.73 -18.83
N VAL A 111 1.29 -8.66 -19.37
CA VAL A 111 1.00 -7.43 -18.60
C VAL A 111 -0.42 -6.95 -18.83
N GLY A 112 -1.21 -6.93 -17.76
CA GLY A 112 -2.54 -6.34 -17.69
C GLY A 112 -2.50 -4.85 -17.35
N GLU A 113 -3.60 -4.16 -17.64
CA GLU A 113 -3.84 -2.77 -17.26
C GLU A 113 -5.16 -2.67 -16.50
N GLU A 114 -5.16 -1.94 -15.39
CA GLU A 114 -6.35 -1.69 -14.57
C GLU A 114 -6.55 -0.19 -14.36
N ALA A 115 -7.76 0.31 -14.62
CA ALA A 115 -8.07 1.73 -14.50
C ALA A 115 -8.85 2.10 -13.23
N THR A 116 -9.38 1.12 -12.51
CA THR A 116 -10.23 1.30 -11.33
C THR A 116 -9.68 0.50 -10.18
N SER A 117 -9.77 0.99 -8.94
CA SER A 117 -9.26 0.28 -7.76
C SER A 117 -10.09 -0.94 -7.33
N ARG A 118 -11.04 -1.38 -8.15
CA ARG A 118 -12.03 -2.42 -7.86
C ARG A 118 -12.18 -3.39 -9.04
N SER A 119 -11.09 -3.82 -9.67
CA SER A 119 -11.22 -4.86 -10.68
C SER A 119 -11.65 -6.19 -10.05
N PRO A 120 -12.58 -6.93 -10.67
CA PRO A 120 -12.87 -8.31 -10.29
C PRO A 120 -11.66 -9.26 -10.43
N SER A 121 -10.57 -8.82 -11.06
CA SER A 121 -9.32 -9.59 -11.15
C SER A 121 -8.45 -9.52 -9.88
N CYS A 122 -8.65 -8.52 -9.01
CA CYS A 122 -7.90 -8.39 -7.76
C CYS A 122 -8.45 -9.32 -6.69
N ARG A 123 -7.69 -10.38 -6.40
CA ARG A 123 -8.00 -11.29 -5.30
C ARG A 123 -7.28 -10.84 -4.05
N CYS A 124 -7.70 -9.71 -3.49
CA CYS A 124 -7.36 -9.38 -2.10
C CYS A 124 -8.20 -10.31 -1.20
N GLY A 125 -7.73 -11.53 -0.97
CA GLY A 125 -8.33 -12.42 0.01
C GLY A 125 -8.28 -11.80 1.41
N PRO A 126 -9.23 -12.09 2.31
CA PRO A 126 -9.19 -11.61 3.67
C PRO A 126 -8.01 -12.24 4.42
N ILE A 127 -6.85 -11.58 4.41
CA ILE A 127 -5.68 -11.98 5.23
C ILE A 127 -5.97 -11.74 6.73
N TRP A 128 -6.94 -10.87 7.03
CA TRP A 128 -7.23 -10.39 8.37
C TRP A 128 -8.52 -10.94 8.97
N THR A 129 -8.64 -12.25 9.17
CA THR A 129 -9.66 -12.72 10.13
C THR A 129 -9.18 -12.31 11.52
N PRO A 130 -9.90 -11.44 12.27
CA PRO A 130 -9.46 -11.11 13.62
C PRO A 130 -9.54 -12.40 14.45
N PRO A 131 -8.43 -12.91 15.03
CA PRO A 131 -8.57 -13.88 16.09
C PRO A 131 -9.31 -13.19 17.24
N ARG A 132 -10.23 -13.90 17.91
CA ARG A 132 -10.83 -13.44 19.18
C ARG A 132 -9.72 -12.89 20.07
N ILE A 133 -9.80 -11.60 20.39
CA ILE A 133 -8.87 -10.93 21.30
C ILE A 133 -9.06 -11.53 22.68
N SER A 134 -8.26 -12.53 23.03
CA SER A 134 -8.14 -13.05 24.39
C SER A 134 -6.99 -12.33 25.08
N ARG A 135 -7.31 -11.50 26.08
CA ARG A 135 -6.35 -10.86 26.97
C ARG A 135 -5.68 -11.92 27.85
N SER A 136 -4.51 -12.41 27.46
CA SER A 136 -3.63 -13.11 28.41
C SER A 136 -2.17 -13.05 27.97
N GLY A 137 -1.37 -12.26 28.68
CA GLY A 137 0.07 -12.44 28.84
C GLY A 137 0.95 -12.12 27.63
N GLY A 138 1.89 -11.20 27.80
CA GLY A 138 2.77 -10.68 26.76
C GLY A 138 3.50 -11.75 25.95
N TYR A 139 3.20 -11.77 24.64
CA TYR A 139 4.11 -11.96 23.50
C TYR A 139 3.21 -12.07 22.27
N TRP A 140 3.22 -11.07 21.39
CA TRP A 140 2.50 -11.09 20.11
C TRP A 140 3.15 -12.15 19.19
N ARG A 141 2.76 -13.42 19.32
CA ARG A 141 3.27 -14.51 18.48
C ARG A 141 2.41 -14.65 17.22
N ARG A 142 3.09 -14.52 16.07
CA ARG A 142 2.72 -14.90 14.69
C ARG A 142 1.72 -13.99 13.97
N CYS A 143 2.27 -13.06 13.18
CA CYS A 143 1.72 -12.72 11.87
C CYS A 143 1.79 -13.99 10.99
N ALA A 144 0.67 -14.68 10.82
CA ALA A 144 0.54 -15.67 9.78
C ALA A 144 0.23 -14.93 8.47
N MET A 145 1.24 -14.73 7.64
CA MET A 145 1.02 -14.49 6.21
C MET A 145 0.52 -15.79 5.61
N ARG A 146 -0.75 -15.84 5.23
CA ARG A 146 -1.24 -16.76 4.19
C ARG A 146 -1.72 -15.88 3.04
N GLY A 147 -0.81 -15.59 2.11
CA GLY A 147 -1.20 -15.47 0.72
C GLY A 147 -1.48 -16.89 0.21
N CYS A 148 -2.62 -17.08 -0.45
CA CYS A 148 -3.17 -18.32 -1.01
C CYS A 148 -2.81 -19.65 -0.32
#